data_AF-A0A7S2A4J4-F1
#
_entry.id   AF-A0A7S2A4J4-F1
#
_cell.length_a   1.000
_cell.length_b   1.000
_cell.length_c   1.000
_cell.angle_alpha   90.00
_cell.angle_beta   90.00
_cell.angle_gamma   90.00
#
_symmetry.space_group_name_H-M   'P 1'
#
loop_
_entity.id
_entity.type
_entity.pdbx_description
1 polymer ?
#
loop_
_entity_poly.entity_id
_entity_poly.type
_entity_poly.pdbx_seq_one_letter_code
_entity_poly.pdbx_strand_id
1 'polypeptide(L)'
;KGFGPFYGSMTFQGIVPYYYDELHPGTAVELNRCLYNQMCDNPRDQKTVNDVVSGKCRDGREQCEDCRSRDISEVRTAHFTLCQKPWWCLPQDGDRIQERLCRKLHGQWYRIRSDMERMWGRTGEGTGTFQTEQFHGYCNKRNKNGYIPIEIPGIVTSEMSEEGAAINMVTA
;
A
#
# COMPACT_ATOMS: atom_id res chain seq x y z
N LYS A 1 -24.44 -0.79 -3.30
CA LYS A 1 -24.29 0.64 -3.63
C LYS A 1 -23.15 1.22 -2.78
N GLY A 2 -22.28 2.04 -3.36
CA GLY A 2 -21.08 2.59 -2.70
C GLY A 2 -21.32 3.77 -1.74
N PHE A 3 -22.58 4.15 -1.53
CA PHE A 3 -23.01 5.27 -0.69
C PHE A 3 -24.06 4.80 0.33
N GLY A 4 -24.20 5.50 1.47
CA GLY A 4 -25.11 5.11 2.56
C GLY A 4 -24.61 5.50 3.97
N PRO A 5 -25.24 4.97 5.05
CA PRO A 5 -25.00 5.40 6.43
C PRO A 5 -23.79 4.72 7.11
N PHE A 6 -22.72 4.40 6.37
CA PHE A 6 -21.48 3.84 6.94
C PHE A 6 -20.32 4.83 6.81
N TYR A 7 -19.34 4.73 7.70
CA TYR A 7 -18.30 5.75 7.86
C TYR A 7 -17.59 6.12 6.55
N GLY A 8 -17.18 5.13 5.74
CA GLY A 8 -16.52 5.36 4.46
C GLY A 8 -17.38 6.15 3.47
N SER A 9 -18.65 5.77 3.29
CA SER A 9 -19.57 6.45 2.37
C SER A 9 -20.05 7.82 2.84
N MET A 10 -19.90 8.15 4.13
CA MET A 10 -20.19 9.50 4.62
C MET A 10 -19.03 10.48 4.38
N THR A 11 -17.93 10.03 3.77
CA THR A 11 -16.81 10.89 3.35
C THR A 11 -16.81 11.09 1.83
N PHE A 12 -15.72 11.66 1.29
CA PHE A 12 -15.51 11.81 -0.15
C PHE A 12 -15.70 10.51 -0.95
N GLN A 13 -15.46 9.34 -0.33
CA GLN A 13 -15.63 8.05 -0.98
C GLN A 13 -17.08 7.73 -1.36
N GLY A 14 -18.09 8.32 -0.69
CA GLY A 14 -19.50 8.13 -1.04
C GLY A 14 -20.07 9.20 -1.96
N ILE A 15 -19.43 10.38 -2.04
CA ILE A 15 -19.88 11.47 -2.93
C ILE A 15 -19.77 11.06 -4.39
N VAL A 16 -18.63 10.49 -4.78
CA VAL A 16 -18.37 10.07 -6.16
C VAL A 16 -19.38 9.03 -6.67
N PRO A 17 -19.63 7.90 -5.98
CA PRO A 17 -20.63 6.94 -6.45
C PRO A 17 -22.05 7.51 -6.42
N TYR A 18 -22.41 8.36 -5.45
CA TYR A 18 -23.73 9.03 -5.47
C TYR A 18 -23.91 9.90 -6.72
N TYR A 19 -22.89 10.69 -7.07
CA TYR A 19 -22.94 11.57 -8.23
C TYR A 19 -23.16 10.80 -9.54
N TYR A 20 -22.47 9.68 -9.73
CA TYR A 20 -22.57 8.89 -10.97
C TYR A 20 -23.71 7.88 -10.98
N ASP A 21 -24.11 7.31 -9.83
CA ASP A 21 -25.19 6.32 -9.76
C ASP A 21 -26.58 6.97 -9.77
N GLU A 22 -26.74 8.15 -9.14
CA GLU A 22 -28.04 8.79 -8.93
C GLU A 22 -28.23 10.08 -9.75
N LEU A 23 -27.21 10.94 -9.86
CA LEU A 23 -27.35 12.22 -10.57
C LEU A 23 -26.98 12.13 -12.06
N HIS A 24 -26.03 11.28 -12.44
CA HIS A 24 -25.54 11.14 -13.81
C HIS A 24 -25.44 9.67 -14.25
N PRO A 25 -26.55 8.91 -14.20
CA PRO A 25 -26.53 7.48 -14.51
C PRO A 25 -26.04 7.22 -15.95
N GLY A 26 -25.24 6.16 -16.10
CA GLY A 26 -24.70 5.74 -17.40
C GLY A 26 -23.50 6.56 -17.91
N THR A 27 -22.99 7.51 -17.12
CA THR A 27 -21.82 8.34 -17.49
C THR A 27 -20.51 7.88 -16.86
N ALA A 28 -20.54 6.79 -16.10
CA ALA A 28 -19.38 6.19 -15.46
C ALA A 28 -19.18 4.73 -15.86
N VAL A 29 -17.93 4.26 -15.75
CA VAL A 29 -17.56 2.87 -15.91
C VAL A 29 -16.92 2.40 -14.61
N GLU A 30 -17.47 1.35 -14.01
CA GLU A 30 -16.87 0.72 -12.84
C GLU A 30 -15.67 -0.14 -13.26
N LEU A 31 -14.50 0.14 -12.68
CA LEU A 31 -13.29 -0.64 -12.92
C LEU A 31 -13.27 -1.89 -12.05
N ASN A 32 -12.60 -2.96 -12.50
CA ASN A 32 -12.38 -4.14 -11.65
C ASN A 32 -11.50 -3.75 -10.45
N ARG A 33 -12.12 -3.70 -9.27
CA ARG A 33 -11.45 -3.33 -8.02
C ARG A 33 -10.28 -4.24 -7.64
N CYS A 34 -10.33 -5.53 -7.94
CA CYS A 34 -9.25 -6.46 -7.59
C CYS A 34 -7.98 -6.23 -8.44
N LEU A 35 -8.11 -5.54 -9.59
CA LEU A 35 -7.00 -5.15 -10.46
C LEU A 35 -6.55 -3.70 -10.22
N TYR A 36 -7.51 -2.77 -10.15
CA TYR A 36 -7.26 -1.31 -10.17
C TYR A 36 -7.53 -0.60 -8.84
N ASN A 37 -7.87 -1.33 -7.78
CA ASN A 37 -7.98 -0.80 -6.42
C ASN A 37 -7.79 -1.94 -5.40
N GLN A 38 -6.72 -2.72 -5.56
CA GLN A 38 -6.51 -3.93 -4.78
C GLN A 38 -6.25 -3.58 -3.31
N MET A 39 -7.26 -3.79 -2.46
CA MET A 39 -7.21 -3.51 -1.02
C MET A 39 -7.04 -4.76 -0.15
N CYS A 40 -7.07 -5.96 -0.75
CA CYS A 40 -7.17 -7.24 -0.04
C CYS A 40 -8.43 -7.34 0.83
N ASP A 41 -9.56 -6.79 0.36
CA ASP A 41 -10.82 -6.81 1.11
C ASP A 41 -11.54 -8.14 1.03
N ASN A 42 -12.25 -8.48 2.11
CA ASN A 42 -13.16 -9.60 2.13
C ASN A 42 -14.45 -9.19 1.38
N PRO A 43 -14.80 -9.84 0.25
CA PRO A 43 -15.96 -9.46 -0.54
C PRO A 43 -17.29 -9.82 0.15
N ARG A 44 -17.26 -10.57 1.26
CA ARG A 44 -18.45 -11.09 1.95
C ARG A 44 -18.74 -10.41 3.28
N ASP A 45 -20.00 -10.48 3.68
CA ASP A 45 -20.52 -9.89 4.93
C ASP A 45 -20.04 -10.61 6.20
N GLN A 46 -19.69 -11.90 6.10
CA GLN A 46 -19.14 -12.69 7.20
C GLN A 46 -17.61 -12.77 7.17
N LYS A 47 -17.02 -13.04 8.34
CA LYS A 47 -15.56 -13.18 8.48
C LYS A 47 -15.10 -14.50 7.86
N THR A 48 -13.99 -14.45 7.14
CA THR A 48 -13.24 -15.65 6.75
C THR A 48 -12.53 -16.24 7.97
N VAL A 49 -12.75 -17.54 8.22
CA VAL A 49 -12.17 -18.29 9.34
C VAL A 49 -11.43 -19.49 8.76
N ASN A 50 -10.15 -19.66 9.10
CA ASN A 50 -9.30 -20.74 8.58
C ASN A 50 -9.36 -20.86 7.05
N ASP A 51 -9.25 -19.71 6.36
CA ASP A 51 -9.39 -19.57 4.89
C ASP A 51 -10.72 -20.04 4.28
N VAL A 52 -11.70 -20.39 5.12
CA VAL A 52 -13.06 -20.69 4.67
C VAL A 52 -13.84 -19.40 4.52
N VAL A 53 -14.18 -19.09 3.28
CA VAL A 53 -14.98 -17.92 2.89
C VAL A 53 -16.45 -18.22 3.14
N SER A 54 -17.15 -17.33 3.87
CA SER A 54 -18.55 -17.51 4.28
C SER A 54 -19.36 -16.23 4.06
N GLY A 55 -20.70 -16.37 4.07
CA GLY A 55 -21.63 -15.25 3.94
C GLY A 55 -22.02 -14.88 2.50
N LYS A 56 -22.74 -13.77 2.37
CA LYS A 56 -23.23 -13.23 1.09
C LYS A 56 -22.28 -12.15 0.58
N CYS A 57 -22.27 -11.94 -0.73
CA CYS A 57 -21.50 -10.87 -1.33
C CYS A 57 -22.04 -9.49 -0.91
N ARG A 58 -21.13 -8.59 -0.54
CA ARG A 58 -21.48 -7.23 -0.06
C ARG A 58 -22.12 -6.35 -1.11
N ASP A 59 -21.94 -6.69 -2.39
CA ASP A 59 -22.54 -6.01 -3.54
C ASP A 59 -23.93 -6.54 -3.90
N GLY A 60 -24.41 -7.59 -3.23
CA GLY A 60 -25.72 -8.20 -3.46
C GLY A 60 -25.74 -9.26 -4.58
N ARG A 61 -24.62 -9.54 -5.24
CA ARG A 61 -24.53 -10.63 -6.23
C ARG A 61 -24.55 -11.99 -5.55
N GLU A 62 -24.90 -13.03 -6.31
CA GLU A 62 -24.83 -14.42 -5.82
C GLU A 62 -23.38 -14.86 -5.59
N GLN A 63 -22.50 -14.49 -6.52
CA GLN A 63 -21.07 -14.72 -6.44
C GLN A 63 -20.30 -13.42 -6.62
N CYS A 64 -19.17 -13.35 -5.93
CA CYS A 64 -18.28 -12.20 -5.93
C CYS A 64 -16.84 -12.69 -5.96
N GLU A 65 -16.02 -11.94 -6.69
CA GLU A 65 -14.59 -12.15 -6.72
C GLU A 65 -13.96 -11.84 -5.36
N ASP A 66 -13.09 -12.73 -4.89
CA ASP A 66 -12.27 -12.51 -3.70
C ASP A 66 -10.91 -11.94 -4.08
N CYS A 67 -10.77 -10.62 -3.91
CA CYS A 67 -9.55 -9.92 -4.29
C CYS A 67 -8.30 -10.45 -3.54
N ARG A 68 -8.46 -11.14 -2.40
CA ARG A 68 -7.35 -11.64 -1.58
C ARG A 68 -6.65 -12.85 -2.19
N SER A 69 -7.31 -13.59 -3.08
CA SER A 69 -6.72 -14.76 -3.77
C SER A 69 -6.13 -14.42 -5.14
N ARG A 70 -6.23 -13.15 -5.57
CA ARG A 70 -5.76 -12.69 -6.88
C ARG A 70 -4.24 -12.85 -7.03
N ASP A 71 -3.78 -13.25 -8.22
CA ASP A 71 -2.35 -13.30 -8.53
C ASP A 71 -1.78 -11.87 -8.60
N ILE A 72 -0.61 -11.65 -8.00
CA ILE A 72 -0.01 -10.32 -7.95
C ILE A 72 0.38 -9.80 -9.34
N SER A 73 0.69 -10.66 -10.30
CA SER A 73 1.03 -10.28 -11.68
C SER A 73 -0.14 -9.64 -12.43
N GLU A 74 -1.37 -9.88 -11.98
CA GLU A 74 -2.57 -9.26 -12.56
C GLU A 74 -2.90 -7.92 -11.92
N VAL A 75 -2.46 -7.67 -10.68
CA VAL A 75 -2.71 -6.41 -9.96
C VAL A 75 -2.02 -5.26 -10.68
N ARG A 76 -2.75 -4.18 -10.92
CA ARG A 76 -2.27 -2.95 -11.58
C ARG A 76 -2.01 -1.83 -10.59
N THR A 77 -2.84 -1.71 -9.57
CA THR A 77 -2.65 -0.74 -8.49
C THR A 77 -3.02 -1.37 -7.14
N ALA A 78 -2.30 -0.95 -6.10
CA ALA A 78 -2.51 -1.42 -4.72
C ALA A 78 -2.96 -0.25 -3.84
N HIS A 79 -3.92 -0.53 -2.95
CA HIS A 79 -4.44 0.46 -2.02
C HIS A 79 -4.34 -0.07 -0.58
N PHE A 80 -3.38 0.46 0.16
CA PHE A 80 -3.00 0.02 1.50
C PHE A 80 -3.94 0.52 2.62
N THR A 81 -5.25 0.32 2.46
CA THR A 81 -6.25 0.59 3.51
C THR A 81 -6.33 -0.57 4.49
N LEU A 82 -6.46 -1.81 4.02
CA LEU A 82 -6.56 -2.98 4.91
C LEU A 82 -5.19 -3.60 5.24
N CYS A 83 -4.32 -3.73 4.24
CA CYS A 83 -2.95 -4.23 4.43
C CYS A 83 -2.06 -3.34 5.31
N GLN A 84 -2.56 -2.16 5.72
CA GLN A 84 -1.81 -1.10 6.39
C GLN A 84 -0.61 -0.61 5.56
N LYS A 85 -0.04 0.53 5.98
CA LYS A 85 0.97 1.22 5.19
C LYS A 85 2.28 0.41 5.12
N PRO A 86 2.96 0.34 3.96
CA PRO A 86 4.23 -0.37 3.84
C PRO A 86 5.28 0.11 4.83
N TRP A 87 5.36 1.42 5.07
CA TRP A 87 6.25 2.05 6.06
C TRP A 87 5.87 1.80 7.52
N TRP A 88 4.94 0.88 7.80
CA TRP A 88 4.73 0.34 9.15
C TRP A 88 5.48 -0.98 9.36
N CYS A 89 6.29 -1.43 8.38
CA CYS A 89 7.15 -2.63 8.49
C CYS A 89 6.39 -3.83 9.06
N LEU A 90 5.18 -4.06 8.53
CA LEU A 90 4.33 -5.17 8.94
C LEU A 90 4.65 -6.37 8.05
N PRO A 91 5.15 -7.48 8.61
CA PRO A 91 5.64 -8.60 7.80
C PRO A 91 4.52 -9.37 7.11
N GLN A 92 3.28 -9.28 7.62
CA GLN A 92 2.14 -10.06 7.14
C GLN A 92 2.51 -11.56 7.10
N ASP A 93 3.21 -12.03 8.14
CA ASP A 93 3.90 -13.32 8.23
C ASP A 93 2.98 -14.51 8.51
N GLY A 94 1.71 -14.27 8.85
CA GLY A 94 0.70 -15.30 8.99
C GLY A 94 0.36 -15.96 7.64
N ASP A 95 0.20 -17.28 7.68
CA ASP A 95 -0.30 -18.05 6.55
C ASP A 95 -1.84 -18.04 6.54
N ARG A 96 -2.41 -16.87 6.21
CA ARG A 96 -3.85 -16.64 6.15
C ARG A 96 -4.21 -15.86 4.90
N ILE A 97 -5.38 -16.10 4.33
CA ILE A 97 -5.84 -15.42 3.12
C ILE A 97 -5.79 -13.88 3.23
N GLN A 98 -5.97 -13.32 4.43
CA GLN A 98 -5.89 -11.87 4.67
C GLN A 98 -4.47 -11.32 4.53
N GLU A 99 -3.44 -12.14 4.73
CA GLU A 99 -2.05 -11.71 4.85
C GLU A 99 -1.23 -12.05 3.61
N ARG A 100 -1.52 -13.17 2.92
CA ARG A 100 -0.74 -13.65 1.77
C ARG A 100 -0.55 -12.60 0.67
N LEU A 101 -1.64 -12.01 0.18
CA LEU A 101 -1.53 -10.98 -0.86
C LEU A 101 -0.96 -9.67 -0.31
N CYS A 102 -1.31 -9.28 0.92
CA CYS A 102 -0.72 -8.11 1.56
C CYS A 102 0.81 -8.21 1.67
N ARG A 103 1.37 -9.39 2.00
CA ARG A 103 2.81 -9.64 2.02
C ARG A 103 3.42 -9.39 0.64
N LYS A 104 2.83 -9.97 -0.41
CA LYS A 104 3.31 -9.80 -1.78
C LYS A 104 3.27 -8.32 -2.22
N LEU A 105 2.19 -7.61 -1.91
CA LEU A 105 2.03 -6.18 -2.24
C LEU A 105 3.04 -5.29 -1.50
N HIS A 106 3.28 -5.57 -0.21
CA HIS A 106 4.34 -4.90 0.55
C HIS A 106 5.70 -5.18 -0.08
N GLY A 107 5.98 -6.42 -0.48
CA GLY A 107 7.24 -6.78 -1.15
C GLY A 107 7.44 -6.00 -2.44
N GLN A 108 6.39 -5.86 -3.27
CA GLN A 108 6.46 -5.02 -4.48
C GLN A 108 6.70 -3.54 -4.16
N TRP A 109 6.13 -3.00 -3.09
CA TRP A 109 6.42 -1.62 -2.68
C TRP A 109 7.90 -1.42 -2.37
N TYR A 110 8.52 -2.35 -1.62
CA TYR A 110 9.94 -2.28 -1.28
C TYR A 110 10.84 -2.56 -2.48
N ARG A 111 10.44 -3.45 -3.39
CA ARG A 111 11.12 -3.67 -4.68
C ARG A 111 11.11 -2.40 -5.53
N ILE A 112 9.97 -1.72 -5.65
CA ILE A 112 9.86 -0.46 -6.41
C ILE A 112 10.72 0.63 -5.76
N ARG A 113 10.72 0.73 -4.43
CA ARG A 113 11.64 1.62 -3.72
C ARG A 113 13.10 1.27 -4.04
N SER A 114 13.47 0.00 -3.96
CA SER A 114 14.80 -0.50 -4.27
C SER A 114 15.25 -0.09 -5.67
N ASP A 115 14.37 -0.23 -6.68
CA ASP A 115 14.62 0.21 -8.06
C ASP A 115 14.82 1.73 -8.16
N MET A 116 13.95 2.51 -7.51
CA MET A 116 14.07 3.98 -7.45
C MET A 116 15.40 4.42 -6.83
N GLU A 117 15.83 3.78 -5.75
CA GLU A 117 17.08 4.10 -5.04
C GLU A 117 18.31 3.75 -5.91
N ARG A 118 18.24 2.67 -6.71
CA ARG A 118 19.26 2.37 -7.74
C ARG A 118 19.33 3.43 -8.82
N MET A 119 18.18 3.95 -9.27
CA MET A 119 18.13 5.05 -10.25
C MET A 119 18.77 6.33 -9.71
N TRP A 120 18.83 6.50 -8.40
CA TRP A 120 19.54 7.60 -7.73
C TRP A 120 21.03 7.30 -7.44
N GLY A 121 21.57 6.19 -7.94
CA GLY A 121 22.97 5.82 -7.76
C GLY A 121 23.29 5.18 -6.40
N ARG A 122 22.28 4.77 -5.63
CA ARG A 122 22.46 3.99 -4.39
C ARG A 122 22.44 2.49 -4.68
N THR A 123 22.74 1.67 -3.67
CA THR A 123 22.79 0.20 -3.79
C THR A 123 21.44 -0.45 -4.11
N GLY A 124 20.33 0.25 -3.84
CA GLY A 124 18.98 -0.33 -3.86
C GLY A 124 18.65 -1.16 -2.63
N GLU A 125 19.50 -1.17 -1.61
CA GLU A 125 19.25 -1.85 -0.35
C GLU A 125 19.43 -0.86 0.80
N GLY A 126 18.51 -0.85 1.74
CA GLY A 126 18.63 -0.06 2.96
C GLY A 126 19.60 -0.68 3.98
N THR A 127 19.89 0.08 5.05
CA THR A 127 20.81 -0.33 6.12
C THR A 127 20.13 -1.14 7.24
N GLY A 128 18.82 -1.30 7.16
CA GLY A 128 18.02 -2.01 8.15
C GLY A 128 18.15 -3.53 8.05
N THR A 129 17.89 -4.19 9.17
CA THR A 129 18.17 -5.61 9.37
C THR A 129 16.92 -6.47 9.54
N PHE A 130 15.73 -5.86 9.60
CA PHE A 130 14.49 -6.60 9.83
C PHE A 130 13.95 -7.16 8.52
N GLN A 131 13.83 -8.48 8.42
CA GLN A 131 13.30 -9.22 7.27
C GLN A 131 13.76 -8.66 5.91
N THR A 132 15.08 -8.66 5.71
CA THR A 132 15.73 -8.00 4.56
C THR A 132 15.22 -8.49 3.21
N GLU A 133 14.87 -9.77 3.06
CA GLU A 133 14.26 -10.30 1.83
C GLU A 133 12.91 -9.64 1.49
N GLN A 134 12.11 -9.31 2.50
CA GLN A 134 10.77 -8.73 2.31
C GLN A 134 10.83 -7.21 2.17
N PHE A 135 11.73 -6.56 2.91
CA PHE A 135 11.78 -5.10 3.05
C PHE A 135 12.98 -4.45 2.37
N HIS A 136 13.83 -5.20 1.67
CA HIS A 136 15.02 -4.68 0.98
C HIS A 136 15.91 -3.79 1.87
N GLY A 137 16.08 -4.20 3.13
CA GLY A 137 16.86 -3.46 4.13
C GLY A 137 16.25 -2.12 4.57
N TYR A 138 15.01 -1.78 4.20
CA TYR A 138 14.40 -0.49 4.52
C TYR A 138 13.61 -0.45 5.84
N CYS A 139 13.74 -1.51 6.65
CA CYS A 139 13.12 -1.64 7.97
C CYS A 139 14.12 -2.13 9.01
N ASN A 140 14.13 -1.50 10.19
CA ASN A 140 14.93 -1.87 11.37
C ASN A 140 14.16 -2.76 12.36
N LYS A 141 12.84 -2.68 12.39
CA LYS A 141 11.97 -3.46 13.28
C LYS A 141 10.52 -3.43 12.79
N ARG A 142 9.66 -4.23 13.42
CA ARG A 142 8.22 -4.20 13.20
C ARG A 142 7.61 -2.87 13.66
N ASN A 143 6.53 -2.44 13.00
CA ASN A 143 5.69 -1.27 13.30
C ASN A 143 6.21 0.08 12.75
N LYS A 144 5.43 1.15 12.99
CA LYS A 144 5.61 2.51 12.44
C LYS A 144 7.00 3.13 12.68
N ASN A 145 7.68 2.70 13.75
CA ASN A 145 8.98 3.25 14.15
C ASN A 145 10.16 2.43 13.59
N GLY A 146 9.89 1.46 12.73
CA GLY A 146 10.91 0.62 12.11
C GLY A 146 11.34 1.07 10.73
N TYR A 147 10.55 1.89 10.05
CA TYR A 147 10.81 2.28 8.68
C TYR A 147 11.94 3.30 8.59
N ILE A 148 12.88 3.06 7.67
CA ILE A 148 13.94 4.00 7.32
C ILE A 148 13.38 4.92 6.22
N PRO A 149 13.21 6.24 6.45
CA PRO A 149 12.66 7.15 5.46
C PRO A 149 13.42 7.17 4.14
N ILE A 150 12.75 7.60 3.08
CA ILE A 150 13.40 7.88 1.80
C ILE A 150 14.10 9.23 1.92
N GLU A 151 15.41 9.26 1.66
CA GLU A 151 16.19 10.49 1.58
C GLU A 151 16.21 10.97 0.12
N ILE A 152 15.68 12.15 -0.18
CA ILE A 152 15.63 12.67 -1.55
C ILE A 152 17.01 13.23 -1.92
N PRO A 153 17.65 12.77 -3.01
CA PRO A 153 18.94 13.32 -3.45
C PRO A 153 18.85 14.83 -3.71
N GLY A 154 19.86 15.58 -3.27
CA GLY A 154 19.96 17.01 -3.52
C GLY A 154 19.07 17.91 -2.65
N ILE A 155 18.17 17.34 -1.84
CA ILE A 155 17.52 18.08 -0.76
C ILE A 155 18.38 17.92 0.48
N VAL A 156 19.16 18.94 0.82
CA VAL A 156 19.78 19.03 2.13
C VAL A 156 18.64 19.24 3.12
N THR A 157 18.32 18.20 3.91
CA THR A 157 17.38 18.34 5.01
C THR A 157 18.01 19.31 6.01
N SER A 158 17.37 20.47 6.18
CA SER A 158 17.87 21.60 6.96
C SER A 158 17.87 21.37 8.49
N GLU A 159 18.06 20.13 8.94
CA GLU A 159 18.07 19.76 10.36
C GLU A 159 19.42 19.20 10.83
N MET A 160 20.49 19.27 10.02
CA MET A 160 21.83 18.82 10.42
C MET A 160 23.01 19.70 9.93
N SER A 161 22.87 21.03 9.93
CA SER A 161 24.01 21.92 9.64
C SER A 161 24.18 23.03 10.68
N GLU A 162 24.48 22.66 11.91
CA GLU A 162 25.37 23.45 12.77
C GLU A 162 26.65 22.65 12.97
N GLU A 163 27.57 22.74 12.01
CA GLU A 163 29.02 22.81 12.25
C GLU A 163 29.80 22.80 10.92
N GLY A 164 30.50 23.92 10.67
CA GLY A 164 31.84 23.88 10.07
C GLY A 164 31.98 23.86 8.55
N ALA A 165 31.50 24.88 7.83
CA ALA A 165 32.02 25.20 6.50
C ALA A 165 33.05 26.34 6.58
N ALA A 166 34.29 26.01 6.95
CA ALA A 166 35.43 26.88 6.68
C ALA A 166 35.85 26.68 5.21
N ILE A 167 35.41 27.58 4.34
CA ILE A 167 35.79 27.61 2.92
C ILE A 167 37.20 28.20 2.82
N ASN A 168 38.18 27.37 2.43
CA ASN A 168 39.49 27.84 1.99
C ASN A 168 39.33 28.60 0.67
N MET A 169 39.58 29.91 0.71
CA MET A 169 39.73 30.75 -0.47
C MET A 169 41.07 30.43 -1.15
N VAL A 170 41.03 30.02 -2.41
CA VAL A 170 42.18 30.03 -3.31
C VAL A 170 42.27 31.43 -3.90
N THR A 171 43.33 32.17 -3.55
CA THR A 171 43.69 33.43 -4.22
C THR A 171 44.33 33.15 -5.58
N ALA A 172 44.09 34.10 -6.49
CA ALA A 172 44.53 34.16 -7.88
C ALA A 172 46.03 33.95 -8.12
#